data_AF-A0AAD5RQI0-F1
#
_entry.id   AF-A0AAD5RQI0-F1
#
_cell.length_a   1.000
_cell.length_b   1.000
_cell.length_c   1.000
_cell.angle_alpha   90.00
_cell.angle_beta   90.00
_cell.angle_gamma   90.00
#
_symmetry.space_group_name_H-M   'P 1'
#
loop_
_entity.id
_entity.type
_entity.pdbx_description
1 polymer ?
#
loop_
_entity_poly.entity_id
_entity_poly.type
_entity_poly.pdbx_seq_one_letter_code
_entity_poly.pdbx_strand_id
1 'polypeptide(L)'
;MPAIQYWDPGNLLQITGYGKPGEIQCVGRAKKSFRVRCRWTKDGGDPDVVEINRILASMAAKPPSDITTTEVRRLAGLCLCTDFHISQQEETVQIWQRVVRHAADIHRSITTNNADTTKELTEKVEHLTSAKQAAELSNERLRDKLAGAKEEEIRFQSQFQTSKKQARQQLKQDNTRISEMELELSNARSTLRSVEGQNKALQLHADKLADKLSSTTDKKKDDSSRRESRPPLEKLEDSIDTILHKLSGDKKKTRLLAGENARLKEKLQALQGQSDARDSQARLLRAELSDKQEALQQAQARGAELGNANAALARQVDVLQHHMHQLESDAALRVRGGRLENEKRTGGGPRDVASGKPSWTTRGTTPGNAATARRTSPNLSSPRRASSQARSRPTAAVGFRGTFEVLGYHQAKEEKAERERAALSAADTRQGRKALPPPRPESEGTVGFTPIWADPEAERPEEHWIAPPPWVDPPQ
;
A
#
# COMPACT_ATOMS: atom_id res chain seq x y z
N MET A 1 -41.66 -5.69 0.50
CA MET A 1 -42.29 -5.62 1.84
C MET A 1 -43.75 -5.29 1.64
N PRO A 2 -44.71 -6.15 2.04
CA PRO A 2 -46.13 -5.77 2.00
C PRO A 2 -46.32 -4.56 2.92
N ALA A 3 -46.96 -3.51 2.41
CA ALA A 3 -47.32 -2.36 3.23
C ALA A 3 -48.16 -2.86 4.41
N ILE A 4 -47.75 -2.54 5.63
CA ILE A 4 -48.57 -2.80 6.83
C ILE A 4 -49.87 -2.03 6.60
N GLN A 5 -50.96 -2.75 6.29
CA GLN A 5 -52.24 -2.13 5.98
C GLN A 5 -52.87 -1.66 7.30
N TYR A 6 -52.43 -0.48 7.73
CA TYR A 6 -52.83 0.17 8.96
C TYR A 6 -54.35 0.46 9.00
N TRP A 7 -54.97 0.60 7.82
CA TRP A 7 -56.39 0.93 7.66
C TRP A 7 -57.15 -0.22 6.98
N ASP A 8 -57.98 -0.90 7.76
CA ASP A 8 -58.97 -1.88 7.30
C ASP A 8 -60.34 -1.54 7.94
N PRO A 9 -61.22 -0.82 7.22
CA PRO A 9 -62.49 -0.37 7.79
C PRO A 9 -63.42 -1.54 8.13
N GLY A 10 -63.34 -2.68 7.44
CA GLY A 10 -64.21 -3.82 7.72
C GLY A 10 -63.94 -4.41 9.11
N ASN A 11 -62.64 -4.57 9.43
CA ASN A 11 -62.19 -5.09 10.72
C ASN A 11 -62.28 -4.04 11.83
N LEU A 12 -61.81 -2.81 11.59
CA LEU A 12 -61.81 -1.74 12.60
C LEU A 12 -63.21 -1.32 13.05
N LEU A 13 -64.17 -1.31 12.12
CA LEU A 13 -65.58 -1.01 12.43
C LEU A 13 -66.35 -2.25 12.93
N GLN A 14 -65.68 -3.41 13.00
CA GLN A 14 -66.22 -4.69 13.43
C GLN A 14 -67.44 -5.12 12.61
N ILE A 15 -67.43 -4.89 11.29
CA ILE A 15 -68.56 -5.22 10.43
C ILE A 15 -68.58 -6.72 10.12
N THR A 16 -67.41 -7.31 9.91
CA THR A 16 -67.27 -8.76 9.78
C THR A 16 -67.59 -9.45 11.11
N GLY A 17 -68.37 -10.52 11.06
CA GLY A 17 -68.65 -11.34 12.24
C GLY A 17 -67.42 -12.16 12.66
N TYR A 18 -67.47 -12.78 13.84
CA TYR A 18 -66.47 -13.76 14.30
C TYR A 18 -66.51 -15.09 13.53
N GLY A 19 -67.43 -15.21 12.57
CA GLY A 19 -67.67 -16.39 11.76
C GLY A 19 -66.80 -16.43 10.51
N LYS A 20 -67.43 -16.62 9.35
CA LYS A 20 -66.71 -16.81 8.09
C LYS A 20 -66.14 -15.48 7.58
N PRO A 21 -64.92 -15.46 7.00
CA PRO A 21 -64.42 -14.29 6.29
C PRO A 21 -65.42 -13.83 5.22
N GLY A 22 -65.76 -12.54 5.23
CA GLY A 22 -66.73 -11.94 4.31
C GLY A 22 -68.20 -12.00 4.75
N GLU A 23 -68.52 -12.63 5.89
CA GLU A 23 -69.87 -12.61 6.45
C GLU A 23 -70.13 -11.29 7.19
N ILE A 24 -71.18 -10.58 6.76
CA ILE A 24 -71.60 -9.31 7.37
C ILE A 24 -72.64 -9.60 8.45
N GLN A 25 -72.30 -9.24 9.68
CA GLN A 25 -73.19 -9.41 10.83
C GLN A 25 -73.81 -8.07 11.22
N CYS A 26 -75.06 -8.09 11.69
CA CYS A 26 -75.73 -6.91 12.21
C CYS A 26 -74.90 -6.26 13.34
N VAL A 27 -74.66 -4.96 13.25
CA VAL A 27 -73.83 -4.21 14.23
C VAL A 27 -74.63 -3.68 15.42
N GLY A 28 -75.96 -3.87 15.37
CA GLY A 28 -76.87 -3.49 16.45
C GLY A 28 -76.64 -4.28 17.72
N ARG A 29 -76.97 -3.69 18.86
CA ARG A 29 -76.78 -4.28 20.19
C ARG A 29 -78.12 -4.45 20.90
N ALA A 30 -78.35 -5.63 21.46
CA ALA A 30 -79.56 -5.90 22.23
C ALA A 30 -79.45 -5.29 23.63
N LYS A 31 -80.31 -4.31 23.96
CA LYS A 31 -80.35 -3.67 25.29
C LYS A 31 -80.61 -4.69 26.42
N LYS A 32 -81.48 -5.68 26.17
CA LYS A 32 -81.88 -6.71 27.14
C LYS A 32 -80.83 -7.81 27.37
N SER A 33 -79.81 -7.90 26.53
CA SER A 33 -78.80 -8.97 26.57
C SER A 33 -77.41 -8.38 26.74
N PHE A 34 -77.22 -7.53 27.76
CA PHE A 34 -75.91 -6.96 28.13
C PHE A 34 -75.15 -6.30 26.96
N ARG A 35 -75.86 -5.64 26.03
CA ARG A 35 -75.28 -5.01 24.83
C ARG A 35 -74.52 -5.98 23.91
N VAL A 36 -74.87 -7.27 23.93
CA VAL A 36 -74.35 -8.27 22.98
C VAL A 36 -74.78 -7.89 21.56
N ARG A 37 -73.86 -8.07 20.61
CA ARG A 37 -74.10 -7.81 19.18
C ARG A 37 -75.15 -8.76 18.62
N CYS A 38 -76.03 -8.24 17.79
CA CYS A 38 -77.06 -9.01 17.12
C CYS A 38 -76.44 -10.16 16.31
N ARG A 39 -76.95 -11.37 16.45
CA ARG A 39 -76.46 -12.58 15.74
C ARG A 39 -76.95 -12.71 14.30
N TRP A 40 -77.84 -11.81 13.86
CA TRP A 40 -78.34 -11.84 12.50
C TRP A 40 -77.22 -11.52 11.51
N THR A 41 -77.01 -12.41 10.55
CA THR A 41 -76.05 -12.26 9.46
C THR A 41 -76.81 -12.07 8.16
N LYS A 42 -76.26 -11.24 7.26
CA LYS A 42 -76.81 -11.03 5.93
C LYS A 42 -76.28 -12.11 4.99
N ASP A 43 -77.16 -12.68 4.19
CA ASP A 43 -76.78 -13.68 3.18
C ASP A 43 -75.90 -13.04 2.10
N GLY A 44 -74.92 -13.79 1.60
CA GLY A 44 -73.97 -13.27 0.59
C GLY A 44 -74.61 -12.81 -0.72
N GLY A 45 -75.86 -13.21 -1.00
CA GLY A 45 -76.64 -12.76 -2.16
C GLY A 45 -77.52 -11.52 -1.91
N ASP A 46 -77.55 -11.00 -0.68
CA ASP A 46 -78.31 -9.78 -0.35
C ASP A 46 -77.67 -8.56 -1.07
N PRO A 47 -78.45 -7.75 -1.81
CA PRO A 47 -77.93 -6.55 -2.45
C PRO A 47 -77.23 -5.59 -1.48
N ASP A 48 -77.63 -5.56 -0.21
CA ASP A 48 -76.97 -4.76 0.81
C ASP A 48 -75.53 -5.22 1.08
N VAL A 49 -75.25 -6.53 1.00
CA VAL A 49 -73.90 -7.08 1.21
C VAL A 49 -72.95 -6.61 0.11
N VAL A 50 -73.41 -6.59 -1.14
CA VAL A 50 -72.63 -6.08 -2.27
C VAL A 50 -72.31 -4.60 -2.06
N GLU A 51 -73.31 -3.82 -1.64
CA GLU A 51 -73.15 -2.38 -1.42
C GLU A 51 -72.25 -2.07 -0.21
N ILE A 52 -72.36 -2.82 0.88
CA ILE A 52 -71.47 -2.69 2.05
C ILE A 52 -70.03 -2.95 1.63
N ASN A 53 -69.77 -4.04 0.90
CA ASN A 53 -68.42 -4.36 0.41
C ASN A 53 -67.88 -3.27 -0.51
N ARG A 54 -68.73 -2.69 -1.38
CA ARG A 54 -68.36 -1.57 -2.25
C ARG A 54 -67.96 -0.34 -1.45
N ILE A 55 -68.72 0.02 -0.41
CA ILE A 55 -68.39 1.15 0.48
C ILE A 55 -67.09 0.87 1.25
N LEU A 56 -66.93 -0.33 1.82
CA LEU A 56 -65.73 -0.71 2.55
C LEU A 56 -64.48 -0.67 1.67
N ALA A 57 -64.55 -1.17 0.44
CA ALA A 57 -63.47 -1.08 -0.52
C ALA A 57 -63.14 0.39 -0.86
N SER A 58 -64.16 1.23 -1.07
CA SER A 58 -63.96 2.67 -1.30
C SER A 58 -63.36 3.39 -0.10
N MET A 59 -63.71 2.99 1.13
CA MET A 59 -63.14 3.56 2.35
C MET A 59 -61.70 3.10 2.54
N ALA A 60 -61.39 1.83 2.26
CA ALA A 60 -60.05 1.27 2.37
C ALA A 60 -59.06 1.89 1.37
N ALA A 61 -59.55 2.35 0.22
CA ALA A 61 -58.75 3.03 -0.81
C ALA A 61 -58.41 4.50 -0.49
N LYS A 62 -58.99 5.07 0.58
CA LYS A 62 -58.78 6.46 1.01
C LYS A 62 -58.16 6.50 2.41
N PRO A 63 -57.42 7.56 2.76
CA PRO A 63 -56.95 7.73 4.12
C PRO A 63 -58.14 7.94 5.09
N PRO A 64 -58.03 7.54 6.37
CA PRO A 64 -59.14 7.65 7.32
C PRO A 64 -59.63 9.09 7.54
N SER A 65 -58.78 10.10 7.29
CA SER A 65 -59.12 11.52 7.37
C SER A 65 -60.18 11.97 6.35
N ASP A 66 -60.27 11.26 5.22
CA ASP A 66 -61.10 11.66 4.08
C ASP A 66 -62.46 10.97 4.11
N ILE A 67 -62.69 10.13 5.12
CA ILE A 67 -63.95 9.40 5.31
C ILE A 67 -65.01 10.36 5.84
N THR A 68 -66.10 10.48 5.08
CA THR A 68 -67.19 11.40 5.40
C THR A 68 -68.20 10.78 6.37
N THR A 69 -68.85 11.62 7.17
CA THR A 69 -69.98 11.21 8.04
C THR A 69 -71.11 10.56 7.24
N THR A 70 -71.34 11.00 6.01
CA THR A 70 -72.36 10.46 5.12
C THR A 70 -72.04 9.03 4.67
N GLU A 71 -70.78 8.72 4.37
CA GLU A 71 -70.34 7.35 4.06
C GLU A 71 -70.53 6.44 5.28
N VAL A 72 -70.13 6.90 6.47
CA VAL A 72 -70.31 6.16 7.74
C VAL A 72 -71.80 5.93 8.05
N ARG A 73 -72.66 6.93 7.85
CA ARG A 73 -74.10 6.83 8.08
C ARG A 73 -74.79 5.87 7.12
N ARG A 74 -74.42 5.92 5.83
CA ARG A 74 -74.92 4.98 4.82
C ARG A 74 -74.53 3.54 5.18
N LEU A 75 -73.25 3.32 5.51
CA LEU A 75 -72.75 2.02 5.93
C LEU A 75 -73.47 1.50 7.18
N ALA A 76 -73.67 2.36 8.19
CA ALA A 76 -74.34 1.97 9.44
C ALA A 76 -75.79 1.53 9.20
N GLY A 77 -76.51 2.22 8.31
CA GLY A 77 -77.87 1.86 7.93
C GLY A 77 -77.95 0.48 7.28
N LEU A 78 -77.03 0.18 6.36
CA LEU A 78 -76.95 -1.12 5.69
C LEU A 78 -76.54 -2.26 6.64
N CYS A 79 -75.73 -1.96 7.66
CA CYS A 79 -75.26 -2.98 8.62
C CYS A 79 -76.23 -3.27 9.78
N LEU A 80 -77.40 -2.62 9.86
CA LEU A 80 -78.39 -2.85 10.91
C LEU A 80 -79.57 -3.65 10.37
N CYS A 81 -80.13 -4.56 11.17
CA CYS A 81 -81.38 -5.21 10.79
C CYS A 81 -82.54 -4.22 10.88
N THR A 82 -83.33 -4.18 9.81
CA THR A 82 -84.49 -3.28 9.66
C THR A 82 -85.50 -3.47 10.78
N ASP A 83 -85.73 -4.70 11.19
CA ASP A 83 -86.84 -5.06 12.06
C ASP A 83 -86.60 -4.71 13.53
N PHE A 84 -85.34 -4.68 13.97
CA PHE A 84 -85.02 -4.57 15.40
C PHE A 84 -84.01 -3.48 15.77
N HIS A 85 -83.08 -3.12 14.88
CA HIS A 85 -81.94 -2.27 15.26
C HIS A 85 -81.78 -1.01 14.40
N ILE A 86 -82.66 -0.72 13.44
CA ILE A 86 -82.55 0.47 12.58
C ILE A 86 -82.51 1.79 13.38
N SER A 87 -83.22 1.86 14.51
CA SER A 87 -83.21 3.03 15.41
C SER A 87 -81.86 3.31 16.07
N GLN A 88 -80.90 2.37 15.97
CA GLN A 88 -79.54 2.53 16.51
C GLN A 88 -78.56 3.16 15.51
N GLN A 89 -79.01 3.51 14.29
CA GLN A 89 -78.14 4.03 13.23
C GLN A 89 -77.25 5.19 13.70
N GLU A 90 -77.82 6.23 14.32
CA GLU A 90 -77.03 7.40 14.72
C GLU A 90 -76.07 7.08 15.89
N GLU A 91 -76.43 6.15 16.79
CA GLU A 91 -75.51 5.66 17.83
C GLU A 91 -74.32 4.93 17.20
N THR A 92 -74.57 4.05 16.22
CA THR A 92 -73.52 3.36 15.45
C THR A 92 -72.62 4.35 14.72
N VAL A 93 -73.19 5.39 14.09
CA VAL A 93 -72.42 6.44 13.41
C VAL A 93 -71.47 7.14 14.38
N GLN A 94 -71.95 7.56 15.55
CA GLN A 94 -71.10 8.23 16.55
C GLN A 94 -69.96 7.33 17.06
N ILE A 95 -70.22 6.03 17.24
CA ILE A 95 -69.19 5.06 17.62
C ILE A 95 -68.15 4.94 16.50
N TRP A 96 -68.58 4.70 15.27
CA TRP A 96 -67.69 4.52 14.13
C TRP A 96 -66.90 5.77 13.77
N GLN A 97 -67.49 6.96 13.89
CA GLN A 97 -66.76 8.22 13.72
C GLN A 97 -65.62 8.39 14.75
N ARG A 98 -65.76 7.87 15.97
CA ARG A 98 -64.65 7.87 16.94
C ARG A 98 -63.53 6.94 16.48
N VAL A 99 -63.87 5.77 15.96
CA VAL A 99 -62.89 4.81 15.41
C VAL A 99 -62.16 5.40 14.20
N VAL A 100 -62.90 6.00 13.26
CA VAL A 100 -62.33 6.67 12.07
C VAL A 100 -61.39 7.80 12.46
N ARG A 101 -61.79 8.67 13.41
CA ARG A 101 -60.92 9.74 13.92
C ARG A 101 -59.64 9.20 14.55
N HIS A 102 -59.77 8.19 15.41
CA HIS A 102 -58.60 7.56 16.03
C HIS A 102 -57.66 6.95 14.97
N ALA A 103 -58.21 6.32 13.93
CA ALA A 103 -57.42 5.82 12.82
C ALA A 103 -56.74 6.95 12.04
N ALA A 104 -57.40 8.10 11.85
CA ALA A 104 -56.81 9.26 11.20
C ALA A 104 -55.63 9.84 12.01
N ASP A 105 -55.74 9.86 13.35
CA ASP A 105 -54.68 10.36 14.23
C ASP A 105 -53.42 9.48 14.16
N ILE A 106 -53.58 8.17 14.21
CA ILE A 106 -52.45 7.24 14.09
C ILE A 106 -51.88 7.28 12.67
N HIS A 107 -52.72 7.31 11.63
CA HIS A 107 -52.25 7.45 10.25
C HIS A 107 -51.36 8.71 10.11
N ARG A 108 -51.81 9.84 10.65
CA ARG A 108 -51.03 11.09 10.67
C ARG A 108 -49.70 10.91 11.38
N SER A 109 -49.70 10.31 12.58
CA SER A 109 -48.47 10.02 13.35
C SER A 109 -47.48 9.15 12.57
N ILE A 110 -47.97 8.11 11.90
CA ILE A 110 -47.13 7.26 11.04
C ILE A 110 -46.58 8.06 9.86
N THR A 111 -47.40 8.87 9.18
CA THR A 111 -46.94 9.68 8.04
C THR A 111 -45.90 10.71 8.47
N THR A 112 -46.07 11.40 9.61
CA THR A 112 -45.10 12.37 10.11
C THR A 112 -43.79 11.71 10.53
N ASN A 113 -43.86 10.60 11.28
CA ASN A 113 -42.65 9.88 11.70
C ASN A 113 -41.89 9.30 10.49
N ASN A 114 -42.61 8.85 9.46
CA ASN A 114 -42.00 8.39 8.21
C ASN A 114 -41.36 9.55 7.43
N ALA A 115 -41.96 10.74 7.44
CA ALA A 115 -41.37 11.93 6.82
C ALA A 115 -40.07 12.34 7.54
N ASP A 116 -40.05 12.31 8.87
CA ASP A 116 -38.85 12.65 9.65
C ASP A 116 -37.74 11.62 9.46
N THR A 117 -38.06 10.32 9.48
CA THR A 117 -37.08 9.25 9.26
C THR A 117 -36.55 9.25 7.82
N THR A 118 -37.39 9.55 6.82
CA THR A 118 -36.92 9.68 5.43
C THR A 118 -36.03 10.91 5.27
N LYS A 119 -36.35 12.05 5.91
CA LYS A 119 -35.50 13.23 5.94
C LYS A 119 -34.14 12.95 6.59
N GLU A 120 -34.14 12.33 7.77
CA GLU A 120 -32.90 11.93 8.46
C GLU A 120 -32.07 10.97 7.61
N LEU A 121 -32.71 10.01 6.93
CA LEU A 121 -32.03 9.08 6.04
C LEU A 121 -31.42 9.81 4.83
N THR A 122 -32.14 10.76 4.23
CA THR A 122 -31.59 11.57 3.13
C THR A 122 -30.40 12.41 3.55
N GLU A 123 -30.47 13.07 4.71
CA GLU A 123 -29.35 13.86 5.26
C GLU A 123 -28.12 12.97 5.54
N LYS A 124 -28.31 11.77 6.11
CA LYS A 124 -27.23 10.80 6.31
C LYS A 124 -26.61 10.34 4.98
N VAL A 125 -27.41 10.09 3.95
CA VAL A 125 -26.91 9.70 2.63
C VAL A 125 -26.10 10.82 1.98
N GLU A 126 -26.54 12.07 2.10
CA GLU A 126 -25.79 13.23 1.59
C GLU A 126 -24.45 13.41 2.32
N HIS A 127 -24.45 13.27 3.65
CA HIS A 127 -23.23 13.34 4.46
C HIS A 127 -22.24 12.22 4.08
N LEU A 128 -22.70 10.98 3.95
CA LEU A 128 -21.86 9.85 3.54
C LEU A 128 -21.32 10.03 2.12
N THR A 129 -22.12 10.59 1.21
CA THR A 129 -21.68 10.87 -0.16
C THR A 129 -20.60 11.95 -0.20
N SER A 130 -20.77 13.01 0.59
CA SER A 130 -19.77 14.08 0.73
C SER A 130 -18.47 13.57 1.36
N ALA A 131 -18.55 12.75 2.41
CA ALA A 131 -17.40 12.13 3.05
C ALA A 131 -16.65 11.19 2.09
N LYS A 132 -17.38 10.40 1.29
CA LYS A 132 -16.80 9.54 0.26
C LYS A 132 -16.02 10.34 -0.78
N GLN A 133 -16.59 11.43 -1.30
CA GLN A 133 -15.90 12.30 -2.27
C GLN A 133 -14.64 12.93 -1.69
N ALA A 134 -14.67 13.38 -0.43
CA ALA A 134 -13.49 13.92 0.24
C ALA A 134 -12.37 12.86 0.39
N ALA A 135 -12.74 11.62 0.74
CA ALA A 135 -11.80 10.50 0.83
C ALA A 135 -11.20 10.14 -0.53
N GLU A 136 -12.00 10.15 -1.61
CA GLU A 136 -11.52 9.92 -2.97
C GLU A 136 -10.51 10.99 -3.41
N LEU A 137 -10.78 12.28 -3.16
CA LEU A 137 -9.84 13.36 -3.44
C LEU A 137 -8.55 13.24 -2.62
N SER A 138 -8.63 12.83 -1.36
CA SER A 138 -7.45 12.59 -0.52
C SER A 138 -6.61 11.43 -1.06
N ASN A 139 -7.24 10.34 -1.49
CA ASN A 139 -6.55 9.21 -2.08
C ASN A 139 -5.84 9.57 -3.40
N GLU A 140 -6.46 10.41 -4.22
CA GLU A 140 -5.83 10.87 -5.47
C GLU A 140 -4.56 11.69 -5.19
N ARG A 141 -4.61 12.60 -4.21
CA ARG A 141 -3.41 13.35 -3.77
C ARG A 141 -2.30 12.42 -3.27
N LEU A 142 -2.63 11.32 -2.60
CA LEU A 142 -1.65 10.33 -2.16
C LEU A 142 -1.04 9.56 -3.34
N ARG A 143 -1.83 9.25 -4.37
CA ARG A 143 -1.32 8.62 -5.61
C ARG A 143 -0.36 9.55 -6.35
N ASP A 144 -0.68 10.83 -6.45
CA ASP A 144 0.20 11.83 -7.08
C ASP A 144 1.52 11.95 -6.34
N LYS A 145 1.48 12.01 -5.00
CA LYS A 145 2.70 12.02 -4.17
C LYS A 145 3.53 10.74 -4.36
N LEU A 146 2.88 9.59 -4.44
CA LEU A 146 3.56 8.32 -4.68
C LEU A 146 4.18 8.25 -6.08
N ALA A 147 3.50 8.79 -7.09
CA ALA A 147 4.02 8.90 -8.45
C ALA A 147 5.27 9.80 -8.49
N GLY A 148 5.20 10.98 -7.85
CA GLY A 148 6.34 11.89 -7.71
C GLY A 148 7.54 11.23 -7.02
N ALA A 149 7.32 10.54 -5.91
CA ALA A 149 8.39 9.82 -5.20
C ALA A 149 9.02 8.71 -6.08
N LYS A 150 8.23 8.01 -6.88
CA LYS A 150 8.74 7.01 -7.83
C LYS A 150 9.57 7.63 -8.95
N GLU A 151 9.17 8.79 -9.46
CA GLU A 151 9.94 9.52 -10.47
C GLU A 151 11.27 10.02 -9.93
N GLU A 152 11.30 10.51 -8.68
CA GLU A 152 12.52 10.90 -7.98
C GLU A 152 13.46 9.71 -7.78
N GLU A 153 12.94 8.56 -7.36
CA GLU A 153 13.72 7.32 -7.21
C GLU A 153 14.32 6.87 -8.55
N ILE A 154 13.54 6.89 -9.65
CA ILE A 154 14.05 6.57 -10.99
C ILE A 154 15.16 7.55 -11.39
N ARG A 155 14.98 8.85 -11.12
CA ARG A 155 15.99 9.87 -11.41
C ARG A 155 17.26 9.63 -10.62
N PHE A 156 17.14 9.33 -9.32
CA PHE A 156 18.25 9.02 -8.45
C PHE A 156 19.02 7.78 -8.93
N GLN A 157 18.32 6.70 -9.27
CA GLN A 157 18.95 5.49 -9.81
C GLN A 157 19.69 5.76 -11.13
N SER A 158 19.12 6.57 -12.03
CA SER A 158 19.77 6.95 -13.28
C SER A 158 21.07 7.75 -13.04
N GLN A 159 21.03 8.72 -12.13
CA GLN A 159 22.22 9.47 -11.71
C GLN A 159 23.27 8.57 -11.07
N PHE A 160 22.85 7.67 -10.18
CA PHE A 160 23.74 6.72 -9.52
C PHE A 160 24.43 5.79 -10.53
N GLN A 161 23.70 5.26 -11.51
CA GLN A 161 24.29 4.41 -12.57
C GLN A 161 25.27 5.19 -13.45
N THR A 162 24.98 6.45 -13.73
CA THR A 162 25.87 7.33 -14.50
C THR A 162 27.16 7.61 -13.73
N SER A 163 27.05 7.98 -12.45
CA SER A 163 28.18 8.18 -11.55
C SER A 163 29.02 6.91 -11.40
N LYS A 164 28.38 5.74 -11.25
CA LYS A 164 29.06 4.44 -11.22
C LYS A 164 29.83 4.14 -12.51
N LYS A 165 29.28 4.48 -13.68
CA LYS A 165 29.98 4.31 -14.97
C LYS A 165 31.19 5.24 -15.06
N GLN A 166 31.05 6.50 -14.65
CA GLN A 166 32.16 7.47 -14.61
C GLN A 166 33.27 7.00 -13.66
N ALA A 167 32.94 6.56 -12.45
CA ALA A 167 33.91 6.02 -11.50
C ALA A 167 34.66 4.80 -12.04
N ARG A 168 33.95 3.89 -12.75
CA ARG A 168 34.59 2.75 -13.43
C ARG A 168 35.52 3.18 -14.55
N GLN A 169 35.16 4.22 -15.30
CA GLN A 169 36.01 4.76 -16.37
C GLN A 169 37.26 5.43 -15.79
N GLN A 170 37.11 6.20 -14.71
CA GLN A 170 38.24 6.80 -13.99
C GLN A 170 39.18 5.71 -13.47
N LEU A 171 38.66 4.66 -12.84
CA LEU A 171 39.47 3.56 -12.34
C LEU A 171 40.24 2.83 -13.46
N LYS A 172 39.65 2.72 -14.66
CA LYS A 172 40.38 2.20 -15.83
C LYS A 172 41.52 3.12 -16.26
N GLN A 173 41.28 4.43 -16.31
CA GLN A 173 42.32 5.42 -16.66
C GLN A 173 43.46 5.45 -15.63
N ASP A 174 43.12 5.36 -14.35
CA ASP A 174 44.10 5.31 -13.27
C ASP A 174 44.93 4.01 -13.36
N ASN A 175 44.29 2.87 -13.63
CA ASN A 175 45.00 1.61 -13.83
C ASN A 175 45.95 1.64 -15.02
N THR A 176 45.55 2.22 -16.17
CA THR A 176 46.46 2.35 -17.32
C THR A 176 47.66 3.23 -16.98
N ARG A 177 47.43 4.33 -16.24
CA ARG A 177 48.51 5.23 -15.79
C ARG A 177 49.46 4.55 -14.80
N ILE A 178 48.94 3.70 -13.91
CA ILE A 178 49.78 2.89 -13.01
C ILE A 178 50.66 1.95 -13.83
N SER A 179 50.11 1.23 -14.82
CA SER A 179 50.89 0.34 -15.68
C SER A 179 51.96 1.07 -16.49
N GLU A 180 51.67 2.28 -16.98
CA GLU A 180 52.67 3.15 -17.63
C GLU A 180 53.80 3.53 -16.68
N MET A 181 53.47 3.96 -15.45
CA MET A 181 54.47 4.29 -14.43
C MET A 181 55.31 3.06 -14.02
N GLU A 182 54.72 1.88 -13.94
CA GLU A 182 55.45 0.63 -13.65
C GLU A 182 56.44 0.28 -14.78
N LEU A 183 56.05 0.49 -16.04
CA LEU A 183 56.93 0.31 -17.19
C LEU A 183 58.09 1.31 -17.17
N GLU A 184 57.80 2.59 -16.91
CA GLU A 184 58.83 3.64 -16.74
C GLU A 184 59.80 3.30 -15.61
N LEU A 185 59.30 2.86 -14.45
CA LEU A 185 60.13 2.42 -13.33
C LEU A 185 61.00 1.20 -13.69
N SER A 186 60.47 0.26 -14.48
CA SER A 186 61.23 -0.88 -14.99
C SER A 186 62.38 -0.44 -15.90
N ASN A 187 62.12 0.51 -16.82
CA ASN A 187 63.12 1.10 -17.71
C ASN A 187 64.17 1.92 -16.93
N ALA A 188 63.75 2.70 -15.93
CA ALA A 188 64.67 3.41 -15.05
C ALA A 188 65.57 2.44 -14.26
N ARG A 189 65.03 1.32 -13.78
CA ARG A 189 65.82 0.28 -13.11
C ARG A 189 66.81 -0.42 -14.05
N SER A 190 66.46 -0.65 -15.31
CA SER A 190 67.37 -1.28 -16.27
C SER A 190 68.53 -0.35 -16.64
N THR A 191 68.26 0.94 -16.86
CA THR A 191 69.28 1.96 -17.12
C THR A 191 70.20 2.16 -15.90
N LEU A 192 69.65 2.19 -14.68
CA LEU A 192 70.45 2.24 -13.45
C LEU A 192 71.44 1.07 -13.37
N ARG A 193 70.98 -0.17 -13.58
CA ARG A 193 71.85 -1.37 -13.59
C ARG A 193 72.94 -1.30 -14.65
N SER A 194 72.64 -0.76 -15.83
CA SER A 194 73.62 -0.56 -16.90
C SER A 194 74.72 0.41 -16.47
N VAL A 195 74.33 1.56 -15.89
CA VAL A 195 75.26 2.58 -15.40
C VAL A 195 76.09 2.06 -14.22
N GLU A 196 75.49 1.29 -13.30
CA GLU A 196 76.22 0.61 -12.24
C GLU A 196 77.25 -0.40 -12.78
N GLY A 197 76.90 -1.14 -13.83
CA GLY A 197 77.82 -2.03 -14.53
C GLY A 197 79.00 -1.29 -15.16
N GLN A 198 78.74 -0.16 -15.82
CA GLN A 198 79.79 0.72 -16.36
C GLN A 198 80.68 1.29 -15.25
N ASN A 199 80.10 1.74 -14.14
CA ASN A 199 80.87 2.23 -13.00
C ASN A 199 81.76 1.15 -12.39
N LYS A 200 81.28 -0.10 -12.24
CA LYS A 200 82.13 -1.22 -11.80
C LYS A 200 83.27 -1.50 -12.77
N ALA A 201 83.03 -1.45 -14.08
CA ALA A 201 84.08 -1.61 -15.08
C ALA A 201 85.13 -0.49 -15.02
N LEU A 202 84.69 0.75 -14.83
CA LEU A 202 85.57 1.91 -14.62
C LEU A 202 86.36 1.79 -13.32
N GLN A 203 85.75 1.29 -12.23
CA GLN A 203 86.41 1.02 -10.97
C GLN A 203 87.53 -0.03 -11.14
N LEU A 204 87.22 -1.17 -11.75
CA LEU A 204 88.22 -2.21 -12.05
C LEU A 204 89.35 -1.71 -12.96
N HIS A 205 89.05 -0.83 -13.91
CA HIS A 205 90.06 -0.20 -14.74
C HIS A 205 90.95 0.75 -13.94
N ALA A 206 90.36 1.53 -13.03
CA ALA A 206 91.09 2.41 -12.12
C ALA A 206 92.00 1.59 -11.18
N ASP A 207 91.51 0.51 -10.59
CA ASP A 207 92.28 -0.39 -9.74
C ASP A 207 93.46 -1.01 -10.51
N LYS A 208 93.24 -1.49 -11.74
CA LYS A 208 94.32 -1.97 -12.63
C LYS A 208 95.38 -0.91 -12.94
N LEU A 209 94.96 0.36 -13.12
CA LEU A 209 95.90 1.46 -13.31
C LEU A 209 96.68 1.74 -12.02
N ALA A 210 96.03 1.68 -10.85
CA ALA A 210 96.67 1.82 -9.55
C ALA A 210 97.70 0.71 -9.30
N ASP A 211 97.37 -0.55 -9.59
CA ASP A 211 98.29 -1.69 -9.48
C ASP A 211 99.49 -1.56 -10.45
N LYS A 212 99.24 -1.11 -11.68
CA LYS A 212 100.30 -0.80 -12.65
C LYS A 212 101.21 0.32 -12.12
N LEU A 213 100.64 1.38 -11.56
CA LEU A 213 101.39 2.46 -10.91
C LEU A 213 102.25 1.90 -9.76
N SER A 214 101.67 1.10 -8.86
CA SER A 214 102.38 0.48 -7.73
C SER A 214 103.55 -0.39 -8.21
N SER A 215 103.35 -1.24 -9.22
CA SER A 215 104.41 -2.08 -9.78
C SER A 215 105.51 -1.30 -10.52
N THR A 216 105.20 -0.13 -11.10
CA THR A 216 106.22 0.77 -11.66
C THR A 216 106.99 1.57 -10.59
N THR A 217 106.39 1.84 -9.43
CA THR A 217 107.08 2.44 -8.28
C THR A 217 107.99 1.43 -7.55
N ASP A 218 107.61 0.16 -7.48
CA ASP A 218 108.44 -0.89 -6.86
C ASP A 218 109.65 -1.26 -7.74
N LYS A 219 109.52 -1.23 -9.06
CA LYS A 219 110.66 -1.39 -10.00
C LYS A 219 111.64 -0.22 -10.02
N LYS A 220 111.37 0.88 -9.32
CA LYS A 220 112.30 2.01 -9.14
C LYS A 220 113.14 1.92 -7.85
N LYS A 221 113.00 0.84 -7.07
CA LYS A 221 113.71 0.69 -5.78
C LYS A 221 115.05 -0.07 -5.85
N ASP A 222 115.37 -0.72 -6.98
CA ASP A 222 116.63 -1.43 -7.22
C ASP A 222 117.37 -0.94 -8.49
N ASP A 223 117.58 0.38 -8.62
CA ASP A 223 118.65 0.89 -9.50
C ASP A 223 119.05 2.33 -9.12
N SER A 224 120.03 2.47 -8.22
CA SER A 224 120.72 3.75 -8.01
C SER A 224 121.82 3.90 -9.04
N SER A 225 121.48 4.35 -10.25
CA SER A 225 122.35 5.18 -11.13
C SER A 225 121.71 5.44 -12.49
N ARG A 226 120.81 6.42 -12.59
CA ARG A 226 120.78 7.35 -13.75
C ARG A 226 119.73 8.44 -13.59
N ARG A 227 120.22 9.67 -13.78
CA ARG A 227 119.48 10.79 -14.37
C ARG A 227 118.55 10.29 -15.49
N GLU A 228 117.46 11.02 -15.70
CA GLU A 228 116.69 11.01 -16.95
C GLU A 228 115.68 9.87 -17.10
N SER A 229 114.65 9.88 -16.25
CA SER A 229 113.27 9.48 -16.64
C SER A 229 112.32 9.76 -15.48
N ARG A 230 112.17 11.06 -15.18
CA ARG A 230 110.96 11.62 -14.57
C ARG A 230 109.85 11.37 -15.62
N PRO A 231 108.92 10.41 -15.47
CA PRO A 231 107.68 10.47 -16.25
C PRO A 231 107.06 11.83 -15.90
N PRO A 232 106.58 12.60 -16.88
CA PRO A 232 106.27 14.00 -16.65
C PRO A 232 105.23 14.07 -15.54
N LEU A 233 105.51 14.85 -14.49
CA LEU A 233 104.56 15.11 -13.40
C LEU A 233 103.19 15.52 -13.96
N GLU A 234 103.19 16.13 -15.15
CA GLU A 234 101.99 16.41 -15.95
C GLU A 234 101.08 15.18 -16.12
N LYS A 235 101.59 13.97 -16.39
CA LYS A 235 100.71 12.78 -16.56
C LYS A 235 100.04 12.32 -15.26
N LEU A 236 100.67 12.59 -14.11
CA LEU A 236 100.08 12.24 -12.81
C LEU A 236 99.10 13.34 -12.38
N GLU A 237 99.44 14.60 -12.62
CA GLU A 237 98.56 15.76 -12.44
C GLU A 237 97.31 15.63 -13.32
N ASP A 238 97.45 15.27 -14.60
CA ASP A 238 96.33 14.98 -15.51
C ASP A 238 95.41 13.87 -14.98
N SER A 239 95.99 12.84 -14.36
CA SER A 239 95.24 11.72 -13.80
C SER A 239 94.51 12.10 -12.51
N ILE A 240 95.15 12.91 -11.66
CA ILE A 240 94.53 13.50 -10.47
C ILE A 240 93.38 14.44 -10.87
N ASP A 241 93.59 15.30 -11.85
CA ASP A 241 92.56 16.18 -12.39
C ASP A 241 91.40 15.40 -13.02
N THR A 242 91.70 14.31 -13.72
CA THR A 242 90.67 13.40 -14.25
C THR A 242 89.85 12.75 -13.12
N ILE A 243 90.48 12.32 -12.02
CA ILE A 243 89.79 11.74 -10.87
C ILE A 243 88.97 12.80 -10.13
N LEU A 244 89.52 13.99 -9.90
CA LEU A 244 88.81 15.11 -9.28
C LEU A 244 87.61 15.56 -10.13
N HIS A 245 87.75 15.58 -11.46
CA HIS A 245 86.64 15.86 -12.37
C HIS A 245 85.55 14.78 -12.30
N LYS A 246 85.92 13.48 -12.25
CA LYS A 246 84.96 12.38 -12.05
C LYS A 246 84.24 12.47 -10.71
N LEU A 247 84.97 12.72 -9.62
CA LEU A 247 84.40 12.92 -8.29
C LEU A 247 83.46 14.13 -8.23
N SER A 248 83.80 15.21 -8.93
CA SER A 248 82.92 16.37 -9.12
C SER A 248 81.64 15.99 -9.87
N GLY A 249 81.74 15.16 -10.92
CA GLY A 249 80.61 14.60 -11.65
C GLY A 249 79.70 13.74 -10.77
N ASP A 250 80.27 12.82 -10.00
CA ASP A 250 79.52 11.95 -9.09
C ASP A 250 78.88 12.73 -7.93
N LYS A 251 79.54 13.79 -7.45
CA LYS A 251 78.97 14.72 -6.46
C LYS A 251 77.77 15.49 -7.02
N LYS A 252 77.79 15.86 -8.31
CA LYS A 252 76.62 16.45 -8.99
C LYS A 252 75.50 15.42 -9.12
N LYS A 253 75.80 14.18 -9.51
CA LYS A 253 74.81 13.10 -9.66
C LYS A 253 74.15 12.74 -8.32
N THR A 254 74.91 12.64 -7.24
CA THR A 254 74.37 12.40 -5.88
C THR A 254 73.47 13.55 -5.42
N ARG A 255 73.81 14.81 -5.73
CA ARG A 255 72.91 15.96 -5.50
C ARG A 255 71.59 15.85 -6.28
N LEU A 256 71.64 15.43 -7.54
CA LEU A 256 70.44 15.23 -8.36
C LEU A 256 69.54 14.12 -7.79
N LEU A 257 70.12 12.97 -7.44
CA LEU A 257 69.40 11.86 -6.83
C LEU A 257 68.80 12.23 -5.46
N ALA A 258 69.51 13.03 -4.66
CA ALA A 258 68.97 13.55 -3.41
C ALA A 258 67.74 14.45 -3.64
N GLY A 259 67.78 15.29 -4.69
CA GLY A 259 66.63 16.11 -5.11
C GLY A 259 65.43 15.28 -5.59
N GLU A 260 65.68 14.23 -6.37
CA GLU A 260 64.63 13.29 -6.81
C GLU A 260 64.02 12.53 -5.62
N ASN A 261 64.83 12.07 -4.68
CA ASN A 261 64.35 11.43 -3.45
C ASN A 261 63.50 12.38 -2.61
N ALA A 262 63.85 13.67 -2.54
CA ALA A 262 63.02 14.67 -1.86
C ALA A 262 61.65 14.82 -2.54
N ARG A 263 61.62 14.91 -3.88
CA ARG A 263 60.36 14.96 -4.66
C ARG A 263 59.52 13.70 -4.52
N LEU A 264 60.14 12.52 -4.49
CA LEU A 264 59.43 11.26 -4.29
C LEU A 264 58.83 11.16 -2.88
N LYS A 265 59.54 11.63 -1.85
CA LYS A 265 59.00 11.71 -0.48
C LYS A 265 57.79 12.64 -0.41
N GLU A 266 57.86 13.82 -1.04
CA GLU A 266 56.73 14.75 -1.10
C GLU A 266 55.53 14.14 -1.83
N LYS A 267 55.76 13.45 -2.96
CA LYS A 267 54.71 12.73 -3.69
C LYS A 267 54.08 11.60 -2.85
N LEU A 268 54.87 10.84 -2.10
CA LEU A 268 54.35 9.82 -1.18
C LEU A 268 53.49 10.42 -0.08
N GLN A 269 53.94 11.53 0.53
CA GLN A 269 53.18 12.22 1.55
C GLN A 269 51.85 12.78 1.00
N ALA A 270 51.85 13.33 -0.21
CA ALA A 270 50.64 13.79 -0.88
C ALA A 270 49.66 12.64 -1.18
N LEU A 271 50.17 11.49 -1.65
CA LEU A 271 49.34 10.30 -1.88
C LEU A 271 48.76 9.73 -0.58
N GLN A 272 49.53 9.77 0.51
CA GLN A 272 49.06 9.35 1.82
C GLN A 272 47.93 10.26 2.32
N GLY A 273 48.06 11.58 2.18
CA GLY A 273 46.97 12.53 2.47
C GLY A 273 45.72 12.30 1.62
N GLN A 274 45.87 11.94 0.34
CA GLN A 274 44.73 11.55 -0.50
C GLN A 274 44.07 10.24 -0.04
N SER A 275 44.85 9.26 0.43
CA SER A 275 44.31 8.02 1.00
C SER A 275 43.49 8.29 2.25
N ASP A 276 44.02 9.09 3.17
CA ASP A 276 43.33 9.45 4.42
C ASP A 276 42.02 10.21 4.16
N ALA A 277 42.02 11.10 3.16
CA ALA A 277 40.80 11.80 2.72
C ALA A 277 39.75 10.84 2.16
N ARG A 278 40.16 9.86 1.34
CA ARG A 278 39.25 8.83 0.80
C ARG A 278 38.70 7.93 1.91
N ASP A 279 39.51 7.53 2.89
CA ASP A 279 39.07 6.73 4.03
C ASP A 279 38.09 7.49 4.92
N SER A 280 38.28 8.81 5.05
CA SER A 280 37.35 9.68 5.77
C SER A 280 36.01 9.81 5.03
N GLN A 281 36.04 9.96 3.70
CA GLN A 281 34.84 9.93 2.86
C GLN A 281 34.12 8.58 2.93
N ALA A 282 34.85 7.46 2.90
CA ALA A 282 34.29 6.12 3.00
C ALA A 282 33.60 5.90 4.36
N ARG A 283 34.14 6.47 5.45
CA ARG A 283 33.50 6.42 6.77
C ARG A 283 32.18 7.20 6.80
N LEU A 284 32.14 8.41 6.22
CA LEU A 284 30.90 9.19 6.12
C LEU A 284 29.82 8.46 5.31
N LEU A 285 30.18 7.88 4.16
CA LEU A 285 29.24 7.12 3.34
C LEU A 285 28.74 5.85 4.03
N ARG A 286 29.57 5.18 4.84
CA ARG A 286 29.13 4.03 5.65
C ARG A 286 28.15 4.45 6.74
N ALA A 287 28.37 5.59 7.40
CA ALA A 287 27.42 6.13 8.37
C ALA A 287 26.08 6.47 7.71
N GLU A 288 26.09 7.18 6.57
CA GLU A 288 24.86 7.51 5.83
C GLU A 288 24.11 6.25 5.35
N LEU A 289 24.83 5.21 4.90
CA LEU A 289 24.21 3.93 4.56
C LEU A 289 23.59 3.24 5.77
N SER A 290 24.23 3.32 6.95
CA SER A 290 23.69 2.79 8.20
C SER A 290 22.40 3.50 8.59
N ASP A 291 22.38 4.83 8.54
CA ASP A 291 21.19 5.63 8.87
C ASP A 291 20.03 5.32 7.92
N LYS A 292 20.31 5.18 6.62
CA LYS A 292 19.31 4.78 5.61
C LYS A 292 18.80 3.36 5.83
N GLN A 293 19.67 2.44 6.25
CA GLN A 293 19.28 1.06 6.58
C GLN A 293 18.33 1.04 7.78
N GLU A 294 18.62 1.83 8.82
CA GLU A 294 17.76 1.98 9.99
C GLU A 294 16.41 2.59 9.62
N ALA A 295 16.40 3.67 8.83
CA ALA A 295 15.16 4.28 8.33
C ALA A 295 14.31 3.30 7.52
N LEU A 296 14.94 2.45 6.69
CA LEU A 296 14.24 1.40 5.95
C LEU A 296 13.62 0.35 6.88
N GLN A 297 14.34 -0.09 7.93
CA GLN A 297 13.82 -1.02 8.92
C GLN A 297 12.64 -0.42 9.70
N GLN A 298 12.72 0.85 10.09
CA GLN A 298 11.61 1.56 10.73
C GLN A 298 10.39 1.67 9.80
N ALA A 299 10.60 1.96 8.51
CA ALA A 299 9.53 2.01 7.52
C ALA A 299 8.87 0.63 7.31
N GLN A 300 9.66 -0.45 7.30
CA GLN A 300 9.15 -1.82 7.23
C GLN A 300 8.33 -2.19 8.46
N ALA A 301 8.78 -1.83 9.66
CA ALA A 301 8.04 -2.04 10.90
C ALA A 301 6.68 -1.32 10.88
N ARG A 302 6.66 -0.03 10.50
CA ARG A 302 5.40 0.73 10.33
C ARG A 302 4.49 0.12 9.26
N GLY A 303 5.06 -0.38 8.17
CA GLY A 303 4.31 -1.10 7.14
C GLY A 303 3.62 -2.36 7.69
N ALA A 304 4.32 -3.12 8.54
CA ALA A 304 3.75 -4.29 9.20
C ALA A 304 2.64 -3.92 10.21
N GLU A 305 2.82 -2.84 10.98
CA GLU A 305 1.78 -2.31 11.88
C GLU A 305 0.51 -1.91 11.13
N LEU A 306 0.65 -1.17 10.03
CA LEU A 306 -0.48 -0.79 9.17
C LEU A 306 -1.14 -2.01 8.53
N GLY A 307 -0.36 -3.02 8.13
CA GLY A 307 -0.87 -4.29 7.63
C GLY A 307 -1.72 -5.02 8.68
N ASN A 308 -1.25 -5.07 9.93
CA ASN A 308 -1.99 -5.66 11.05
C ASN A 308 -3.28 -4.89 11.38
N ALA A 309 -3.23 -3.55 11.35
CA ALA A 309 -4.39 -2.69 11.54
C ALA A 309 -5.45 -2.91 10.45
N ASN A 310 -5.03 -2.98 9.18
CA ASN A 310 -5.93 -3.28 8.06
C ASN A 310 -6.56 -4.67 8.19
N ALA A 311 -5.79 -5.68 8.60
CA ALA A 311 -6.32 -7.02 8.85
C ALA A 311 -7.34 -7.03 10.02
N ALA A 312 -7.12 -6.21 11.05
CA ALA A 312 -8.08 -6.05 12.15
C ALA A 312 -9.38 -5.38 11.69
N LEU A 313 -9.28 -4.33 10.87
CA LEU A 313 -10.44 -3.65 10.30
C LEU A 313 -11.24 -4.59 9.38
N ALA A 314 -10.56 -5.39 8.54
CA ALA A 314 -11.21 -6.39 7.71
C ALA A 314 -12.03 -7.40 8.53
N ARG A 315 -11.47 -7.91 9.65
CA ARG A 315 -12.21 -8.79 10.56
C ARG A 315 -13.43 -8.10 11.19
N GLN A 316 -13.35 -6.81 11.52
CA GLN A 316 -14.50 -6.06 12.03
C GLN A 316 -15.61 -5.94 10.98
N VAL A 317 -15.24 -5.67 9.72
CA VAL A 317 -16.19 -5.63 8.60
C VAL A 317 -16.89 -6.98 8.43
N ASP A 318 -16.15 -8.10 8.48
CA ASP A 318 -16.73 -9.45 8.38
C ASP A 318 -17.72 -9.73 9.54
N VAL A 319 -17.39 -9.34 10.77
CA VAL A 319 -18.28 -9.47 11.94
C VAL A 319 -19.56 -8.67 11.75
N LEU A 320 -19.46 -7.43 11.26
CA LEU A 320 -20.62 -6.58 11.00
C LEU A 320 -21.51 -7.14 9.88
N GLN A 321 -20.91 -7.65 8.80
CA GLN A 321 -21.65 -8.31 7.72
C GLN A 321 -22.37 -9.57 8.22
N HIS A 322 -21.71 -10.38 9.07
CA HIS A 322 -22.35 -11.53 9.67
C HIS A 322 -23.54 -11.15 10.55
N HIS A 323 -23.39 -10.13 11.40
CA HIS A 323 -24.48 -9.63 12.24
C HIS A 323 -25.65 -9.06 11.41
N MET A 324 -25.35 -8.35 10.32
CA MET A 324 -26.36 -7.88 9.38
C MET A 324 -27.16 -9.04 8.79
N HIS A 325 -26.51 -10.12 8.33
CA HIS A 325 -27.20 -11.31 7.84
C HIS A 325 -28.01 -12.04 8.90
N GLN A 326 -27.56 -12.07 10.17
CA GLN A 326 -28.35 -12.61 11.27
C GLN A 326 -29.64 -11.80 11.47
N LEU A 327 -29.55 -10.47 11.48
CA LEU A 327 -30.71 -9.59 11.62
C LEU A 327 -31.69 -9.74 10.44
N GLU A 328 -31.19 -9.91 9.21
CA GLU A 328 -32.02 -10.21 8.03
C GLU A 328 -32.75 -11.55 8.16
N SER A 329 -32.05 -12.59 8.64
CA SER A 329 -32.63 -13.91 8.88
C SER A 329 -33.70 -13.87 9.98
N ASP A 330 -33.43 -13.19 11.09
CA ASP A 330 -34.37 -13.00 12.20
C ASP A 330 -35.60 -12.22 11.75
N ALA A 331 -35.43 -11.17 10.95
CA ALA A 331 -36.52 -10.43 10.35
C ALA A 331 -37.37 -11.35 9.45
N ALA A 332 -36.75 -12.18 8.62
CA ALA A 332 -37.44 -13.15 7.76
C ALA A 332 -38.22 -14.21 8.57
N LEU A 333 -37.64 -14.70 9.67
CA LEU A 333 -38.31 -15.63 10.59
C LEU A 333 -39.51 -14.98 11.29
N ARG A 334 -39.39 -13.72 11.75
CA ARG A 334 -40.52 -12.98 12.33
C ARG A 334 -41.66 -12.79 11.34
N VAL A 335 -41.34 -12.46 10.08
CA VAL A 335 -42.36 -12.34 9.01
C VAL A 335 -43.06 -13.69 8.76
N ARG A 336 -42.30 -14.80 8.75
CA ARG A 336 -42.86 -16.15 8.56
C ARG A 336 -43.68 -16.61 9.76
N GLY A 337 -43.21 -16.35 10.98
CA GLY A 337 -43.91 -16.65 12.23
C GLY A 337 -45.23 -15.88 12.33
N GLY A 338 -45.21 -14.59 12.04
CA GLY A 338 -46.42 -13.76 11.98
C GLY A 338 -47.45 -14.29 10.98
N ARG A 339 -47.00 -14.84 9.84
CA ARG A 339 -47.91 -15.49 8.86
C ARG A 339 -48.57 -16.75 9.42
N LEU A 340 -47.80 -17.66 10.02
CA LEU A 340 -48.31 -18.91 10.59
C LEU A 340 -49.25 -18.66 11.78
N GLU A 341 -48.95 -17.65 12.58
CA GLU A 341 -49.76 -17.27 13.74
C GLU A 341 -51.08 -16.62 13.31
N ASN A 342 -51.05 -15.84 12.21
CA ASN A 342 -52.28 -15.39 11.55
C ASN A 342 -53.08 -16.56 10.98
N GLU A 343 -52.42 -17.53 10.34
CA GLU A 343 -53.06 -18.70 9.73
C GLU A 343 -53.75 -19.59 10.78
N LYS A 344 -53.10 -19.80 11.94
CA LYS A 344 -53.70 -20.47 13.11
C LYS A 344 -54.88 -19.68 13.70
N ARG A 345 -54.78 -18.35 13.80
CA ARG A 345 -55.89 -17.51 14.28
C ARG A 345 -57.07 -17.48 13.32
N THR A 346 -56.84 -17.62 12.02
CA THR A 346 -57.92 -17.66 11.02
C THR A 346 -58.66 -19.00 10.92
N GLY A 347 -58.28 -20.03 11.70
CA GLY A 347 -59.17 -21.15 12.03
C GLY A 347 -59.95 -21.74 10.85
N GLY A 348 -59.28 -21.97 9.72
CA GLY A 348 -59.86 -22.71 8.60
C GLY A 348 -59.82 -24.20 8.92
N GLY A 349 -60.87 -24.72 9.57
CA GLY A 349 -61.03 -26.16 9.77
C GLY A 349 -60.93 -26.91 8.44
N PRO A 350 -60.30 -28.10 8.40
CA PRO A 350 -60.14 -28.87 7.18
C PRO A 350 -61.52 -29.23 6.64
N ARG A 351 -61.90 -28.61 5.52
CA ARG A 351 -62.99 -29.14 4.70
C ARG A 351 -62.41 -30.32 3.94
N ASP A 352 -62.84 -31.51 4.34
CA ASP A 352 -62.75 -32.73 3.53
C ASP A 352 -63.41 -32.46 2.17
N VAL A 353 -62.61 -32.10 1.18
CA VAL A 353 -63.05 -32.06 -0.21
C VAL A 353 -62.54 -33.32 -0.88
N ALA A 354 -63.51 -34.17 -1.16
CA ALA A 354 -63.38 -35.43 -1.85
C ALA A 354 -62.53 -35.32 -3.13
N SER A 355 -61.74 -36.36 -3.32
CA SER A 355 -61.19 -36.87 -4.57
C SER A 355 -62.02 -36.52 -5.81
N GLY A 356 -61.52 -35.56 -6.60
CA GLY A 356 -61.96 -35.29 -7.97
C GLY A 356 -60.74 -35.18 -8.87
N LYS A 357 -60.39 -36.28 -9.55
CA LYS A 357 -59.43 -36.29 -10.65
C LYS A 357 -59.93 -35.38 -11.79
N PRO A 358 -59.08 -34.55 -12.40
CA PRO A 358 -59.31 -34.12 -13.77
C PRO A 358 -58.22 -34.70 -14.67
N SER A 359 -58.62 -35.70 -15.45
CA SER A 359 -57.92 -36.12 -16.67
C SER A 359 -58.29 -35.14 -17.78
N TRP A 360 -57.37 -34.31 -18.26
CA TRP A 360 -57.48 -33.75 -19.62
C TRP A 360 -56.09 -33.64 -20.24
N THR A 361 -55.82 -34.60 -21.11
CA THR A 361 -54.89 -34.52 -22.22
C THR A 361 -55.28 -33.39 -23.16
N THR A 362 -54.38 -32.46 -23.44
CA THR A 362 -54.44 -31.72 -24.72
C THR A 362 -53.05 -31.26 -25.16
N ARG A 363 -52.61 -31.88 -26.27
CA ARG A 363 -51.63 -31.37 -27.23
C ARG A 363 -52.10 -30.01 -27.78
N GLY A 364 -51.15 -29.13 -28.10
CA GLY A 364 -51.38 -27.98 -28.97
C GLY A 364 -50.21 -26.99 -28.93
N THR A 365 -49.19 -27.19 -29.76
CA THR A 365 -48.91 -26.41 -30.97
C THR A 365 -48.39 -24.99 -30.70
N THR A 366 -47.09 -24.82 -30.92
CA THR A 366 -46.38 -23.55 -31.13
C THR A 366 -46.85 -22.87 -32.41
N PRO A 367 -46.97 -21.53 -32.38
CA PRO A 367 -46.37 -20.69 -33.41
C PRO A 367 -45.54 -19.57 -32.73
N GLY A 368 -44.35 -19.18 -33.19
CA GLY A 368 -44.05 -18.84 -34.58
C GLY A 368 -44.60 -17.45 -34.87
N ASN A 369 -43.89 -16.39 -34.48
CA ASN A 369 -43.92 -15.12 -35.23
C ASN A 369 -42.72 -14.22 -34.88
N ALA A 370 -42.17 -13.70 -35.97
CA ALA A 370 -40.97 -12.89 -36.07
C ALA A 370 -41.33 -11.40 -36.24
N ALA A 371 -40.26 -10.58 -36.23
CA ALA A 371 -40.18 -9.23 -36.80
C ALA A 371 -40.87 -8.14 -35.94
N THR A 372 -40.43 -6.89 -35.81
CA THR A 372 -39.44 -6.05 -36.52
C THR A 372 -39.24 -4.81 -35.62
N ALA A 373 -38.02 -4.27 -35.48
CA ALA A 373 -37.79 -2.81 -35.40
C ALA A 373 -36.30 -2.51 -35.34
N ARG A 374 -35.70 -2.38 -36.53
CA ARG A 374 -34.48 -1.61 -36.74
C ARG A 374 -34.81 -0.13 -36.52
N ARG A 375 -33.98 0.58 -35.75
CA ARG A 375 -33.84 2.04 -35.86
C ARG A 375 -32.38 2.37 -36.16
N THR A 376 -32.20 3.01 -37.31
CA THR A 376 -30.96 3.49 -37.89
C THR A 376 -30.77 4.98 -37.60
N SER A 377 -29.54 5.36 -37.19
CA SER A 377 -28.78 6.59 -37.56
C SER A 377 -29.29 7.96 -37.06
N PRO A 378 -28.46 9.04 -36.99
CA PRO A 378 -27.20 9.33 -37.73
C PRO A 378 -25.96 9.63 -36.84
N ASN A 379 -24.72 9.38 -37.25
CA ASN A 379 -23.88 9.99 -38.31
C ASN A 379 -23.48 11.46 -38.02
N LEU A 380 -22.29 11.63 -37.43
CA LEU A 380 -21.52 12.89 -37.45
C LEU A 380 -20.03 12.56 -37.70
N SER A 381 -19.65 12.74 -38.96
CA SER A 381 -18.48 13.47 -39.47
C SER A 381 -17.10 13.27 -38.81
N SER A 382 -16.21 12.63 -39.58
CA SER A 382 -14.75 12.69 -39.52
C SER A 382 -14.18 14.13 -39.69
N PRO A 383 -12.86 14.32 -39.49
CA PRO A 383 -11.99 14.28 -40.66
C PRO A 383 -10.63 13.56 -40.47
N ARG A 384 -10.32 12.77 -41.52
CA ARG A 384 -9.05 12.57 -42.22
C ARG A 384 -7.73 12.90 -41.49
N ARG A 385 -6.87 11.88 -41.40
CA ARG A 385 -5.48 12.01 -41.88
C ARG A 385 -5.03 10.73 -42.57
N ALA A 386 -4.42 10.93 -43.74
CA ALA A 386 -3.96 9.92 -44.67
C ALA A 386 -2.54 9.45 -44.31
N SER A 387 -2.25 8.18 -44.55
CA SER A 387 -0.92 7.71 -44.96
C SER A 387 -0.97 6.24 -45.41
N SER A 388 -0.96 6.09 -46.73
CA SER A 388 -0.24 5.09 -47.55
C SER A 388 0.02 3.67 -47.00
N GLN A 389 -0.69 2.72 -47.63
CA GLN A 389 -0.17 1.55 -48.33
C GLN A 389 1.21 0.99 -47.94
N ALA A 390 1.22 -0.26 -47.46
CA ALA A 390 1.95 -1.34 -48.13
C ALA A 390 1.33 -2.70 -47.73
N ARG A 391 0.95 -3.47 -48.75
CA ARG A 391 0.40 -4.82 -48.65
C ARG A 391 1.52 -5.82 -48.46
N SER A 392 1.37 -6.74 -47.50
CA SER A 392 1.79 -8.14 -47.66
C SER A 392 1.15 -9.03 -46.58
N ARG A 393 0.30 -9.95 -47.04
CA ARG A 393 -0.11 -11.23 -46.43
C ARG A 393 -0.10 -12.23 -47.60
N PRO A 394 0.02 -13.56 -47.40
CA PRO A 394 -0.30 -14.35 -46.20
C PRO A 394 0.87 -15.29 -45.79
N THR A 395 0.89 -15.94 -44.62
CA THR A 395 0.25 -17.25 -44.35
C THR A 395 0.50 -17.68 -42.89
N ALA A 396 -0.19 -18.75 -42.47
CA ALA A 396 -0.02 -19.57 -41.27
C ALA A 396 -0.82 -19.15 -40.02
N ALA A 397 -2.00 -19.78 -39.90
CA ALA A 397 -2.66 -20.05 -38.65
C ALA A 397 -1.81 -21.03 -37.82
N VAL A 398 -1.41 -20.62 -36.61
CA VAL A 398 -0.91 -21.51 -35.56
C VAL A 398 -1.55 -21.07 -34.24
N GLY A 399 -2.11 -22.05 -33.53
CA GLY A 399 -3.00 -21.87 -32.39
C GLY A 399 -2.38 -21.15 -31.20
N PHE A 400 -3.20 -20.31 -30.58
CA PHE A 400 -2.90 -19.60 -29.35
C PHE A 400 -3.22 -20.52 -28.15
N ARG A 401 -2.24 -21.32 -27.74
CA ARG A 401 -2.16 -22.01 -26.44
C ARG A 401 -0.71 -21.91 -25.97
N GLY A 402 -0.35 -20.89 -25.21
CA GLY A 402 1.04 -20.70 -24.80
C GLY A 402 1.34 -19.60 -23.78
N THR A 403 0.33 -19.00 -23.14
CA THR A 403 0.57 -17.92 -22.15
C THR A 403 0.47 -18.37 -20.69
N PHE A 404 0.08 -19.62 -20.41
CA PHE A 404 0.01 -20.14 -19.04
C PHE A 404 1.28 -20.87 -18.57
N GLU A 405 2.16 -21.34 -19.47
CA GLU A 405 3.37 -22.07 -19.08
C GLU A 405 4.55 -21.14 -18.69
N VAL A 406 4.57 -19.89 -19.17
CA VAL A 406 5.66 -18.95 -18.88
C VAL A 406 5.59 -18.39 -17.45
N LEU A 407 4.37 -18.23 -16.91
CA LEU A 407 4.19 -17.75 -15.53
C LEU A 407 4.60 -18.81 -14.48
N GLY A 408 4.30 -20.09 -14.74
CA GLY A 408 4.73 -21.19 -13.87
C GLY A 408 6.25 -21.35 -13.81
N TYR A 409 6.95 -21.09 -14.92
CA TYR A 409 8.40 -21.19 -14.97
C TYR A 409 9.11 -20.08 -14.18
N HIS A 410 8.52 -18.87 -14.13
CA HIS A 410 9.04 -17.77 -13.30
C HIS A 410 8.81 -18.02 -11.81
N GLN A 411 7.62 -18.51 -11.44
CA GLN A 411 7.29 -18.81 -10.04
C GLN A 411 8.17 -19.95 -9.47
N ALA A 412 8.42 -21.01 -10.25
CA ALA A 412 9.33 -22.08 -9.84
C ALA A 412 10.79 -21.61 -9.69
N LYS A 413 11.21 -20.59 -10.45
CA LYS A 413 12.55 -20.01 -10.37
C LYS A 413 12.72 -19.12 -9.13
N GLU A 414 11.67 -18.41 -8.74
CA GLU A 414 11.63 -17.63 -7.50
C GLU A 414 11.61 -18.54 -6.26
N GLU A 415 10.77 -19.59 -6.23
CA GLU A 415 10.75 -20.55 -5.12
C GLU A 415 12.10 -21.26 -4.93
N LYS A 416 12.78 -21.59 -6.05
CA LYS A 416 14.13 -22.20 -5.97
C LYS A 416 15.16 -21.22 -5.40
N ALA A 417 15.12 -19.96 -5.84
CA ALA A 417 16.03 -18.93 -5.32
C ALA A 417 15.79 -18.64 -3.83
N GLU A 418 14.54 -18.70 -3.38
CA GLU A 418 14.18 -18.50 -1.98
C GLU A 418 14.64 -19.68 -1.10
N ARG A 419 14.50 -20.92 -1.58
CA ARG A 419 15.07 -22.10 -0.92
C ARG A 419 16.60 -22.06 -0.82
N GLU A 420 17.29 -21.60 -1.85
CA GLU A 420 18.75 -21.43 -1.82
C GLU A 420 19.18 -20.34 -0.82
N ARG A 421 18.45 -19.22 -0.73
CA ARG A 421 18.71 -18.18 0.29
C ARG A 421 18.45 -18.69 1.71
N ALA A 422 17.37 -19.44 1.92
CA ALA A 422 17.06 -20.04 3.21
C ALA A 422 18.13 -21.08 3.62
N ALA A 423 18.64 -21.86 2.68
CA ALA A 423 19.73 -22.82 2.93
C ALA A 423 21.05 -22.13 3.29
N LEU A 424 21.40 -21.02 2.62
CA LEU A 424 22.59 -20.23 2.96
C LEU A 424 22.48 -19.57 4.33
N SER A 425 21.30 -19.02 4.67
CA SER A 425 21.04 -18.46 6.00
C SER A 425 21.14 -19.52 7.10
N ALA A 426 20.63 -20.74 6.87
CA ALA A 426 20.73 -21.83 7.83
C ALA A 426 22.17 -22.36 8.01
N ALA A 427 23.02 -22.24 6.98
CA ALA A 427 24.42 -22.64 7.04
C ALA A 427 25.27 -21.68 7.90
N ASP A 428 25.03 -20.38 7.82
CA ASP A 428 25.69 -19.37 8.66
C ASP A 428 25.37 -19.57 10.16
N THR A 429 24.12 -19.91 10.48
CA THR A 429 23.71 -20.17 11.87
C THR A 429 24.39 -21.42 12.47
N ARG A 430 24.85 -22.37 11.63
CA ARG A 430 25.58 -23.56 12.10
C ARG A 430 27.07 -23.34 12.30
N GLN A 431 27.68 -22.34 11.65
CA GLN A 431 29.12 -22.06 11.84
C GLN A 431 29.41 -21.14 13.04
N GLY A 432 28.40 -20.43 13.57
CA GLY A 432 28.54 -19.52 14.72
C GLY A 432 28.54 -20.14 16.12
N ARG A 433 28.41 -21.46 16.28
CA ARG A 433 28.41 -22.14 17.59
C ARG A 433 29.57 -23.14 17.76
N LYS A 434 30.81 -22.67 17.59
CA LYS A 434 31.96 -23.27 18.28
C LYS A 434 32.39 -22.31 19.39
N ALA A 435 31.85 -22.54 20.59
CA ALA A 435 32.26 -21.84 21.80
C ALA A 435 33.75 -22.15 22.06
N LEU A 436 34.58 -21.11 22.00
CA LEU A 436 35.91 -21.13 22.58
C LEU A 436 35.77 -21.28 24.11
N PRO A 437 36.61 -22.11 24.77
CA PRO A 437 36.59 -22.21 26.22
C PRO A 437 37.01 -20.86 26.84
N PRO A 438 36.43 -20.48 27.99
CA PRO A 438 36.79 -19.24 28.66
C PRO A 438 38.25 -19.29 29.14
N PRO A 439 38.97 -18.16 29.10
CA PRO A 439 40.32 -18.10 29.64
C PRO A 439 40.31 -18.28 31.16
N ARG A 440 41.32 -18.99 31.67
CA ARG A 440 41.58 -19.17 33.11
C ARG A 440 41.89 -17.82 33.77
N PRO A 441 41.49 -17.62 35.04
CA PRO A 441 41.88 -16.45 35.80
C PRO A 441 43.34 -16.60 36.23
N GLU A 442 44.20 -15.72 35.72
CA GLU A 442 45.53 -15.50 36.30
C GLU A 442 45.39 -14.54 37.49
N SER A 443 46.07 -14.91 38.56
CA SER A 443 46.14 -14.23 39.85
C SER A 443 46.58 -12.77 39.73
N GLU A 444 45.77 -11.89 40.30
CA GLU A 444 46.08 -10.46 40.50
C GLU A 444 47.26 -10.29 41.44
N GLY A 445 48.34 -9.71 40.91
CA GLY A 445 49.38 -9.04 41.69
C GLY A 445 48.96 -7.60 41.96
N THR A 446 48.76 -7.30 43.24
CA THR A 446 48.41 -6.00 43.79
C THR A 446 49.50 -4.96 43.51
N VAL A 447 49.19 -3.92 42.72
CA VAL A 447 49.91 -2.64 42.76
C VAL A 447 48.88 -1.52 42.74
N GLY A 448 48.82 -0.78 43.84
CA GLY A 448 47.84 0.26 44.08
C GLY A 448 48.01 1.47 43.16
N PHE A 449 46.88 1.92 42.61
CA PHE A 449 46.71 3.27 42.12
C PHE A 449 45.39 3.80 42.67
N THR A 450 45.48 4.88 43.43
CA THR A 450 44.35 5.64 43.98
C THR A 450 43.68 6.45 42.87
N PRO A 451 42.34 6.42 42.72
CA PRO A 451 41.62 7.40 41.92
C PRO A 451 41.13 8.56 42.80
N ILE A 452 41.52 9.76 42.37
CA ILE A 452 40.96 11.03 42.81
C ILE A 452 39.52 11.08 42.29
N TRP A 453 38.57 11.20 43.22
CA TRP A 453 37.19 11.54 42.91
C TRP A 453 37.14 13.01 42.51
N ALA A 454 36.61 13.30 41.32
CA ALA A 454 36.20 14.63 40.92
C ALA A 454 34.70 14.56 40.57
N ASP A 455 33.92 15.37 41.30
CA ASP A 455 32.50 15.63 41.10
C ASP A 455 32.19 16.12 39.68
N PRO A 456 31.04 15.73 39.09
CA PRO A 456 30.42 16.48 38.02
C PRO A 456 29.19 17.21 38.56
N GLU A 457 29.40 18.34 39.26
CA GLU A 457 28.34 19.32 39.47
C GLU A 457 28.31 20.33 38.31
N ALA A 458 27.16 20.33 37.63
CA ALA A 458 26.45 21.51 37.16
C ALA A 458 27.19 22.56 36.31
N GLU A 459 27.12 22.41 34.99
CA GLU A 459 26.96 23.58 34.10
C GLU A 459 25.87 23.29 33.05
N ARG A 460 24.65 23.77 33.34
CA ARG A 460 23.63 24.01 32.31
C ARG A 460 24.06 25.24 31.52
N PRO A 461 24.07 25.22 30.17
CA PRO A 461 24.18 26.44 29.41
C PRO A 461 22.87 27.24 29.59
N GLU A 462 22.99 28.49 30.06
CA GLU A 462 21.89 29.44 30.06
C GLU A 462 21.44 29.70 28.62
N GLU A 463 20.23 29.27 28.29
CA GLU A 463 19.53 29.71 27.08
C GLU A 463 19.15 31.18 27.26
N HIS A 464 19.94 32.07 26.67
CA HIS A 464 19.54 33.46 26.47
C HIS A 464 18.37 33.52 25.49
N TRP A 465 17.16 33.65 26.04
CA TRP A 465 15.97 34.02 25.30
C TRP A 465 16.14 35.45 24.77
N ILE A 466 16.46 35.57 23.47
CA ILE A 466 16.40 36.83 22.74
C ILE A 466 14.91 37.17 22.57
N ALA A 467 14.46 38.23 23.24
CA ALA A 467 13.12 38.77 23.04
C ALA A 467 12.94 39.19 21.57
N PRO A 468 11.82 38.84 20.91
CA PRO A 468 11.53 39.31 19.56
C PRO A 468 11.29 40.83 19.57
N PRO A 469 11.69 41.54 18.51
CA PRO A 469 11.53 42.99 18.42
C PRO A 469 10.05 43.41 18.37
N PRO A 470 9.70 44.60 18.90
CA PRO A 470 8.32 44.99 19.24
C PRO A 470 7.41 45.39 18.05
N TRP A 471 7.62 44.83 16.85
CA TRP A 471 6.86 45.22 15.64
C TRP A 471 6.41 44.03 14.78
N VAL A 472 6.17 42.87 15.38
CA VAL A 472 5.55 41.73 14.68
C VAL A 472 4.16 41.50 15.26
N ASP A 473 3.13 41.90 14.52
CA ASP A 473 1.75 41.56 14.85
C ASP A 473 1.50 40.06 14.68
N PRO A 474 0.75 39.42 15.59
CA PRO A 474 0.46 37.98 15.52
C PRO A 474 -0.49 37.66 14.35
N PRO A 475 -0.36 36.45 13.75
CA PRO A 475 -1.18 36.05 12.61
C PRO A 475 -2.64 35.82 13.01
N GLN A 476 -3.57 36.26 12.15
CA GLN A 476 -5.01 36.02 12.25
C GLN A 476 -5.39 34.57 11.94
#